data_AF-A0A1Y3RB64-F1
#
_entry.id   AF-A0A1Y3RB64-F1
#
_cell.length_a   1.000
_cell.length_b   1.000
_cell.length_c   1.000
_cell.angle_alpha   90.00
_cell.angle_beta   90.00
_cell.angle_gamma   90.00
#
_symmetry.space_group_name_H-M   'P 1'
#
loop_
_entity.id
_entity.type
_entity.pdbx_description
1 polymer ?
#
loop_
_entity_poly.entity_id
_entity_poly.type
_entity_poly.pdbx_seq_one_letter_code
_entity_poly.pdbx_strand_id
1 'polypeptide(L)'
;MKLTRHNGRSGKHGTYNPRHNDRRFDVENSEHIDAQRAKKNVYWDCYRGFTTPELRENPEQPDFSFEEIERMYYYEHYSDHVDAQNARNEKTRHTERNRTVEDLLKNNKTCPEESIYQIGTMEESVPPGTLALIVSEFYEEFERRFGSHIHILDWALHLDEGTPHIHERHVFDCKNRYGELCPQQEKALEELGFELPDPSKPKGKHNNRKQTFDAVCRTLLFDISRKHGVHLEQEPSYGGRAYLEKQDYILMKQKEQLAAQEQKLEELTLKIEDVETLVEEVSDIAYDKAVEVVTDTVRLETHKEDIRLVEETKTWVLSPERKAPQKEREYAAARLDGVISKIKNAMQSALTKIQKKLMQPEVKQAGKQQIQEKAKESILDFLHKAKQDNSQREENRKKQQRKQNMER
;
A
#
# COMPACT_ATOMS: atom_id res chain seq x y z
N MET A 1 -4.94 -18.72 -15.27
CA MET A 1 -5.04 -18.23 -13.87
C MET A 1 -4.17 -19.09 -12.97
N LYS A 2 -3.69 -18.52 -11.86
CA LYS A 2 -2.87 -19.23 -10.88
C LYS A 2 -3.72 -19.88 -9.79
N LEU A 3 -3.53 -21.17 -9.53
CA LEU A 3 -4.09 -21.85 -8.36
C LEU A 3 -3.05 -21.87 -7.24
N THR A 4 -3.45 -21.39 -6.06
CA THR A 4 -2.70 -21.56 -4.82
C THR A 4 -3.41 -22.61 -3.98
N ARG A 5 -2.73 -23.73 -3.74
CA ARG A 5 -3.06 -24.70 -2.68
C ARG A 5 -1.91 -24.78 -1.71
N HIS A 6 -2.08 -24.22 -0.51
CA HIS A 6 -1.04 -24.24 0.53
C HIS A 6 -1.47 -25.14 1.68
N ASN A 7 -0.63 -26.09 2.07
CA ASN A 7 -0.92 -27.01 3.17
C ASN A 7 0.06 -26.79 4.30
N GLY A 8 -0.43 -26.74 5.54
CA GLY A 8 0.46 -26.66 6.71
C GLY A 8 -0.25 -26.91 8.04
N ARG A 9 0.57 -27.23 9.04
CA ARG A 9 0.13 -27.54 10.41
C ARG A 9 0.67 -26.58 11.45
N SER A 10 1.86 -26.05 11.21
CA SER A 10 2.59 -25.23 12.16
C SER A 10 3.60 -24.34 11.46
N GLY A 11 3.77 -23.13 11.98
CA GLY A 11 4.76 -22.15 11.53
C GLY A 11 5.76 -21.81 12.64
N LYS A 12 6.44 -20.67 12.49
CA LYS A 12 7.37 -20.12 13.50
C LYS A 12 6.71 -19.89 14.86
N HIS A 13 5.39 -19.65 14.87
CA HIS A 13 4.61 -19.27 16.04
C HIS A 13 3.79 -20.43 16.65
N GLY A 14 4.09 -21.68 16.28
CA GLY A 14 3.38 -22.87 16.78
C GLY A 14 2.40 -23.46 15.77
N THR A 15 1.49 -24.32 16.23
CA THR A 15 0.45 -24.92 15.38
C THR A 15 -0.56 -23.87 14.92
N TYR A 16 -1.07 -24.02 13.70
CA TYR A 16 -2.07 -23.10 13.15
C TYR A 16 -3.38 -23.24 13.92
N ASN A 17 -3.90 -22.11 14.41
CA ASN A 17 -5.14 -22.04 15.19
C ASN A 17 -6.31 -21.68 14.26
N PRO A 18 -7.44 -22.42 14.30
CA PRO A 18 -8.59 -22.18 13.43
C PRO A 18 -9.39 -20.90 13.77
N ARG A 19 -9.10 -20.22 14.89
CA ARG A 19 -9.77 -18.98 15.31
C ARG A 19 -9.70 -17.86 14.28
N HIS A 20 -8.65 -17.82 13.46
CA HIS A 20 -8.59 -16.85 12.37
C HIS A 20 -9.63 -17.16 11.28
N ASN A 21 -9.97 -18.43 11.10
CA ASN A 21 -10.82 -18.95 10.03
C ASN A 21 -12.30 -18.68 10.30
N ASP A 22 -12.74 -18.80 11.55
CA ASP A 22 -14.13 -18.54 11.93
C ASP A 22 -14.39 -17.11 12.41
N ARG A 23 -13.39 -16.23 12.29
CA ARG A 23 -13.42 -14.79 12.63
C ARG A 23 -13.83 -14.49 14.08
N ARG A 24 -13.49 -15.36 15.03
CA ARG A 24 -13.74 -15.13 16.48
C ARG A 24 -12.70 -14.24 17.14
N PHE A 25 -12.52 -13.05 16.60
CA PHE A 25 -11.71 -11.99 17.16
C PHE A 25 -12.25 -10.65 16.68
N ASP A 26 -11.76 -9.56 17.27
CA ASP A 26 -12.14 -8.23 16.83
C ASP A 26 -11.56 -7.93 15.45
N VAL A 27 -12.39 -8.09 14.42
CA VAL A 27 -12.01 -7.87 13.01
C VAL A 27 -11.68 -6.41 12.72
N GLU A 28 -12.18 -5.45 13.52
CA GLU A 28 -11.90 -4.03 13.33
C GLU A 28 -10.44 -3.68 13.60
N ASN A 29 -9.75 -4.49 14.41
CA ASN A 29 -8.32 -4.33 14.71
C ASN A 29 -7.39 -4.91 13.63
N SER A 30 -7.93 -5.44 12.53
CA SER A 30 -7.15 -6.04 11.44
C SER A 30 -7.10 -5.13 10.22
N GLU A 31 -5.91 -4.63 9.86
CA GLU A 31 -5.72 -3.73 8.71
C GLU A 31 -6.11 -4.37 7.35
N HIS A 32 -6.16 -5.69 7.26
CA HIS A 32 -6.33 -6.42 6.00
C HIS A 32 -7.68 -7.14 5.87
N ILE A 33 -8.55 -7.03 6.88
CA ILE A 33 -9.89 -7.61 6.88
C ILE A 33 -10.92 -6.49 6.81
N ASP A 34 -11.78 -6.54 5.80
CA ASP A 34 -12.91 -5.63 5.65
C ASP A 34 -14.10 -6.17 6.46
N ALA A 35 -14.40 -5.52 7.58
CA ALA A 35 -15.48 -5.91 8.50
C ALA A 35 -16.87 -5.96 7.84
N GLN A 36 -17.14 -5.15 6.81
CA GLN A 36 -18.43 -5.21 6.10
C GLN A 36 -18.50 -6.40 5.16
N ARG A 37 -17.38 -6.74 4.51
CA ARG A 37 -17.29 -7.94 3.68
C ARG A 37 -17.25 -9.23 4.49
N ALA A 38 -16.78 -9.20 5.73
CA ALA A 38 -16.75 -10.36 6.64
C ALA A 38 -18.14 -10.95 6.90
N LYS A 39 -19.18 -10.12 6.82
CA LYS A 39 -20.60 -10.55 6.89
C LYS A 39 -21.01 -11.47 5.74
N LYS A 40 -20.25 -11.50 4.65
CA LYS A 40 -20.51 -12.36 3.49
C LYS A 40 -19.70 -13.66 3.50
N ASN A 41 -18.87 -13.87 4.52
CA ASN A 41 -18.11 -15.11 4.66
C ASN A 41 -19.08 -16.29 4.82
N VAL A 42 -18.63 -17.46 4.38
CA VAL A 42 -19.39 -18.71 4.52
C VAL A 42 -18.55 -19.67 5.32
N TYR A 43 -19.20 -20.42 6.21
CA TYR A 43 -18.52 -21.39 7.06
C TYR A 43 -19.21 -22.75 6.96
N TRP A 44 -18.46 -23.79 7.26
CA TRP A 44 -18.95 -25.15 7.34
C TRP A 44 -18.18 -25.93 8.39
N ASP A 45 -18.84 -26.84 9.08
CA ASP A 45 -18.19 -27.84 9.93
C ASP A 45 -18.90 -29.20 9.86
N CYS A 46 -18.18 -30.25 10.25
CA CYS A 46 -18.61 -31.63 10.11
C CYS A 46 -19.84 -32.01 10.98
N TYR A 47 -20.23 -31.16 11.94
CA TYR A 47 -21.38 -31.42 12.82
C TYR A 47 -22.63 -30.65 12.43
N ARG A 48 -22.48 -29.39 12.01
CA ARG A 48 -23.60 -28.47 11.74
C ARG A 48 -23.83 -28.26 10.25
N GLY A 49 -22.86 -28.57 9.40
CA GLY A 49 -22.88 -28.20 8.00
C GLY A 49 -22.70 -26.69 7.80
N PHE A 50 -23.40 -26.13 6.81
CA PHE A 50 -23.22 -24.72 6.42
C PHE A 50 -23.78 -23.74 7.44
N THR A 51 -23.00 -22.72 7.76
CA THR A 51 -23.40 -21.56 8.56
C THR A 51 -22.92 -20.25 7.91
N THR A 52 -23.59 -19.15 8.24
CA THR A 52 -23.20 -17.79 7.85
C THR A 52 -23.08 -16.92 9.12
N PRO A 53 -22.44 -15.74 9.06
CA PRO A 53 -22.42 -14.80 10.17
C PRO A 53 -23.82 -14.56 10.77
N GLU A 54 -24.84 -14.36 9.92
CA GLU A 54 -26.22 -14.12 10.38
C GLU A 54 -26.82 -15.32 11.12
N LEU A 55 -26.54 -16.55 10.65
CA LEU A 55 -27.03 -17.76 11.32
C LEU A 55 -26.33 -17.99 12.67
N ARG A 56 -25.05 -17.61 12.78
CA ARG A 56 -24.27 -17.73 14.02
C ARG A 56 -24.72 -16.74 15.10
N GLU A 57 -25.29 -15.60 14.70
CA GLU A 57 -25.88 -14.62 15.63
C GLU A 57 -27.25 -15.06 16.17
N ASN A 58 -27.84 -16.14 15.63
CA ASN A 58 -29.13 -16.63 16.08
C ASN A 58 -29.02 -17.35 17.45
N PRO A 59 -29.61 -16.81 18.53
CA PRO A 59 -29.52 -17.41 19.86
C PRO A 59 -30.24 -18.76 20.00
N GLU A 60 -31.08 -19.13 19.02
CA GLU A 60 -31.80 -20.41 19.02
C GLU A 60 -30.94 -21.58 18.51
N GLN A 61 -29.79 -21.31 17.90
CA GLN A 61 -28.88 -22.35 17.40
C GLN A 61 -27.57 -22.36 18.19
N PRO A 62 -27.07 -23.54 18.59
CA PRO A 62 -25.75 -23.65 19.20
C PRO A 62 -24.65 -23.18 18.24
N ASP A 63 -23.98 -22.10 18.62
CA ASP A 63 -22.85 -21.57 17.87
C ASP A 63 -21.51 -22.00 18.50
N PHE A 64 -20.84 -22.94 17.86
CA PHE A 64 -19.51 -23.44 18.23
C PHE A 64 -18.42 -22.82 17.35
N SER A 65 -17.29 -22.51 17.96
CA SER A 65 -16.06 -22.15 17.26
C SER A 65 -15.45 -23.33 16.53
N PHE A 66 -14.65 -23.08 15.50
CA PHE A 66 -13.90 -24.17 14.85
C PHE A 66 -12.95 -24.86 15.83
N GLU A 67 -12.37 -24.13 16.79
CA GLU A 67 -11.57 -24.74 17.87
C GLU A 67 -12.40 -25.73 18.71
N GLU A 68 -13.66 -25.41 18.99
CA GLU A 68 -14.58 -26.31 19.70
C GLU A 68 -15.00 -27.51 18.84
N ILE A 69 -15.28 -27.31 17.55
CA ILE A 69 -15.58 -28.38 16.60
C ILE A 69 -14.41 -29.36 16.52
N GLU A 70 -13.19 -28.87 16.30
CA GLU A 70 -11.98 -29.73 16.25
C GLU A 70 -11.79 -30.48 17.57
N ARG A 71 -12.00 -29.81 18.70
CA ARG A 71 -11.93 -30.43 20.01
C ARG A 71 -12.96 -31.54 20.17
N MET A 72 -14.22 -31.29 19.81
CA MET A 72 -15.29 -32.29 19.85
C MET A 72 -14.93 -33.52 19.02
N TYR A 73 -14.46 -33.32 17.78
CA TYR A 73 -14.03 -34.41 16.90
C TYR A 73 -12.90 -35.24 17.51
N TYR A 74 -11.88 -34.58 18.05
CA TYR A 74 -10.74 -35.29 18.64
C TYR A 74 -11.13 -36.08 19.89
N TYR A 75 -12.03 -35.55 20.71
CA TYR A 75 -12.57 -36.28 21.85
C TYR A 75 -13.43 -37.46 21.43
N GLU A 76 -14.30 -37.27 20.45
CA GLU A 76 -15.17 -38.34 19.94
C GLU A 76 -14.37 -39.50 19.34
N HIS A 77 -13.34 -39.19 18.56
CA HIS A 77 -12.64 -40.20 17.76
C HIS A 77 -11.33 -40.73 18.38
N TYR A 78 -10.68 -39.99 19.27
CA TYR A 78 -9.32 -40.34 19.74
C TYR A 78 -9.17 -40.48 21.26
N SER A 79 -10.23 -40.30 22.06
CA SER A 79 -10.16 -40.50 23.52
C SER A 79 -9.71 -41.91 23.89
N ASP A 80 -10.30 -42.94 23.25
CA ASP A 80 -9.95 -44.35 23.49
C ASP A 80 -8.46 -44.62 23.27
N HIS A 81 -7.88 -43.99 22.23
CA HIS A 81 -6.45 -44.11 21.97
C HIS A 81 -5.60 -43.49 23.09
N VAL A 82 -5.99 -42.29 23.55
CA VAL A 82 -5.29 -41.56 24.61
C VAL A 82 -5.36 -42.35 25.93
N ASP A 83 -6.55 -42.79 26.31
CA ASP A 83 -6.79 -43.55 27.55
C ASP A 83 -6.02 -44.86 27.55
N ALA A 84 -6.10 -45.62 26.45
CA ALA A 84 -5.38 -46.88 26.33
C ALA A 84 -3.86 -46.68 26.32
N GLN A 85 -3.36 -45.60 25.72
CA GLN A 85 -1.94 -45.26 25.76
C GLN A 85 -1.48 -44.87 27.17
N ASN A 86 -2.25 -44.05 27.88
CA ASN A 86 -1.94 -43.63 29.24
C ASN A 86 -1.96 -44.84 30.20
N ALA A 87 -2.95 -45.73 30.08
CA ALA A 87 -3.01 -46.97 30.86
C ALA A 87 -1.78 -47.88 30.62
N ARG A 88 -1.30 -47.95 29.37
CA ARG A 88 -0.04 -48.67 29.05
C ARG A 88 1.17 -48.00 29.68
N ASN A 89 1.27 -46.68 29.57
CA ASN A 89 2.36 -45.90 30.16
C ASN A 89 2.43 -46.11 31.67
N GLU A 90 1.29 -46.02 32.36
CA GLU A 90 1.13 -46.29 33.80
C GLU A 90 1.60 -47.70 34.17
N LYS A 91 1.16 -48.72 33.42
CA LYS A 91 1.59 -50.10 33.62
C LYS A 91 3.11 -50.28 33.49
N THR A 92 3.73 -49.50 32.61
CA THR A 92 5.20 -49.47 32.42
C THR A 92 5.92 -48.45 33.32
N ARG A 93 5.20 -47.78 34.23
CA ARG A 93 5.73 -46.74 35.14
C ARG A 93 6.34 -45.52 34.43
N HIS A 94 5.78 -45.17 33.28
CA HIS A 94 6.18 -44.02 32.45
C HIS A 94 5.09 -42.95 32.39
N THR A 95 4.54 -42.55 33.54
CA THR A 95 3.42 -41.59 33.61
C THR A 95 3.78 -40.20 33.11
N GLU A 96 5.07 -39.86 33.02
CA GLU A 96 5.55 -38.62 32.40
C GLU A 96 5.22 -38.53 30.90
N ARG A 97 4.85 -39.65 30.28
CA ARG A 97 4.45 -39.73 28.86
C ARG A 97 2.95 -39.67 28.66
N ASN A 98 2.16 -39.58 29.74
CA ASN A 98 0.73 -39.44 29.64
C ASN A 98 0.39 -38.11 28.97
N ARG A 99 -0.67 -38.12 28.18
CA ARG A 99 -1.14 -36.96 27.43
C ARG A 99 -2.65 -36.87 27.43
N THR A 100 -3.15 -35.70 27.12
CA THR A 100 -4.57 -35.40 26.92
C THR A 100 -4.92 -35.41 25.43
N VAL A 101 -6.21 -35.34 25.12
CA VAL A 101 -6.69 -35.15 23.75
C VAL A 101 -6.24 -33.79 23.22
N GLU A 102 -6.23 -32.74 24.06
CA GLU A 102 -5.72 -31.41 23.71
C GLU A 102 -4.24 -31.43 23.34
N ASP A 103 -3.44 -32.29 23.95
CA ASP A 103 -2.04 -32.45 23.58
C ASP A 103 -1.89 -33.00 22.15
N LEU A 104 -2.87 -33.76 21.65
CA LEU A 104 -2.91 -34.16 20.24
C LEU A 104 -3.18 -32.95 19.32
N LEU A 105 -4.11 -32.08 19.71
CA LEU A 105 -4.47 -30.87 18.94
C LEU A 105 -3.34 -29.84 18.89
N LYS A 106 -2.50 -29.77 19.93
CA LYS A 106 -1.35 -28.84 20.00
C LYS A 106 -0.06 -29.41 19.41
N ASN A 107 -0.03 -30.69 19.09
CA ASN A 107 1.17 -31.33 18.58
C ASN A 107 1.22 -31.24 17.05
N ASN A 108 2.33 -30.72 16.52
CA ASN A 108 2.53 -30.47 15.08
C ASN A 108 2.43 -31.71 14.17
N LYS A 109 2.46 -32.92 14.73
CA LYS A 109 2.29 -34.17 13.96
C LYS A 109 0.86 -34.70 13.97
N THR A 110 0.04 -34.27 14.92
CA THR A 110 -1.30 -34.83 15.14
C THR A 110 -2.40 -33.78 15.09
N CYS A 111 -2.07 -32.49 15.10
CA CYS A 111 -3.04 -31.42 14.86
C CYS A 111 -3.59 -31.48 13.43
N PRO A 112 -4.78 -30.90 13.19
CA PRO A 112 -5.33 -30.79 11.84
C PRO A 112 -4.37 -30.05 10.90
N GLU A 113 -4.36 -30.47 9.63
CA GLU A 113 -3.68 -29.76 8.56
C GLU A 113 -4.64 -28.75 7.94
N GLU A 114 -4.17 -27.50 7.81
CA GLU A 114 -4.87 -26.47 7.06
C GLU A 114 -4.46 -26.53 5.59
N SER A 115 -5.45 -26.55 4.69
CA SER A 115 -5.28 -26.31 3.27
C SER A 115 -5.97 -25.00 2.86
N ILE A 116 -5.24 -24.12 2.19
CA ILE A 116 -5.77 -22.86 1.65
C ILE A 116 -6.00 -23.02 0.15
N TYR A 117 -7.20 -22.71 -0.34
CA TYR A 117 -7.56 -22.74 -1.76
C TYR A 117 -7.85 -21.32 -2.28
N GLN A 118 -7.11 -20.88 -3.29
CA GLN A 118 -7.32 -19.59 -3.96
C GLN A 118 -7.07 -19.74 -5.46
N ILE A 119 -7.93 -19.17 -6.30
CA ILE A 119 -7.73 -19.12 -7.75
C ILE A 119 -7.66 -17.67 -8.22
N GLY A 120 -6.47 -17.25 -8.65
CA GLY A 120 -6.14 -15.91 -9.12
C GLY A 120 -5.31 -15.09 -8.12
N THR A 121 -5.23 -13.80 -8.40
CA THR A 121 -4.49 -12.79 -7.61
C THR A 121 -5.43 -11.70 -7.10
N MET A 122 -4.90 -10.63 -6.49
CA MET A 122 -5.70 -9.48 -6.08
C MET A 122 -6.29 -8.72 -7.27
N GLU A 123 -5.63 -8.74 -8.41
CA GLU A 123 -6.03 -8.05 -9.63
C GLU A 123 -7.04 -8.86 -10.45
N GLU A 124 -6.87 -10.18 -10.49
CA GLU A 124 -7.71 -11.08 -11.29
C GLU A 124 -7.94 -12.39 -10.55
N SER A 125 -9.15 -12.57 -9.99
CA SER A 125 -9.58 -13.80 -9.31
C SER A 125 -10.90 -14.31 -9.87
N VAL A 126 -11.15 -15.60 -9.72
CA VAL A 126 -12.47 -16.16 -10.03
C VAL A 126 -13.53 -15.56 -9.11
N PRO A 127 -14.80 -15.48 -9.55
CA PRO A 127 -15.89 -15.09 -8.67
C PRO A 127 -16.00 -16.01 -7.44
N PRO A 128 -16.39 -15.49 -6.27
CA PRO A 128 -16.58 -16.30 -5.05
C PRO A 128 -17.42 -17.56 -5.24
N GLY A 129 -18.53 -17.45 -5.96
CA GLY A 129 -19.41 -18.58 -6.25
C GLY A 129 -18.72 -19.67 -7.10
N THR A 130 -17.89 -19.27 -8.06
CA THR A 130 -17.10 -20.21 -8.86
C THR A 130 -16.05 -20.92 -8.01
N LEU A 131 -15.36 -20.19 -7.12
CA LEU A 131 -14.41 -20.81 -6.18
C LEU A 131 -15.11 -21.82 -5.27
N ALA A 132 -16.25 -21.44 -4.68
CA ALA A 132 -17.04 -22.31 -3.83
C ALA A 132 -17.48 -23.58 -4.57
N LEU A 133 -18.02 -23.46 -5.79
CA LEU A 133 -18.46 -24.61 -6.60
C LEU A 133 -17.30 -25.57 -6.91
N ILE A 134 -16.16 -25.06 -7.35
CA ILE A 134 -14.98 -25.87 -7.67
C ILE A 134 -14.49 -26.62 -6.43
N VAL A 135 -14.38 -25.92 -5.30
CA VAL A 135 -13.83 -26.50 -4.07
C VAL A 135 -14.82 -27.45 -3.40
N SER A 136 -16.13 -27.18 -3.47
CA SER A 136 -17.15 -28.13 -3.00
C SER A 136 -17.16 -29.43 -3.82
N GLU A 137 -17.10 -29.36 -5.16
CA GLU A 137 -16.97 -30.58 -5.98
C GLU A 137 -15.66 -31.32 -5.69
N PHE A 138 -14.58 -30.58 -5.40
CA PHE A 138 -13.34 -31.18 -4.94
C PHE A 138 -13.50 -31.90 -3.61
N TYR A 139 -14.20 -31.33 -2.63
CA TYR A 139 -14.46 -32.00 -1.35
C TYR A 139 -15.33 -33.25 -1.49
N GLU A 140 -16.31 -33.26 -2.40
CA GLU A 140 -17.09 -34.47 -2.69
C GLU A 140 -16.20 -35.59 -3.24
N GLU A 141 -15.34 -35.30 -4.21
CA GLU A 141 -14.38 -36.28 -4.74
C GLU A 141 -13.30 -36.65 -3.71
N PHE A 142 -12.91 -35.72 -2.85
CA PHE A 142 -11.95 -35.94 -1.77
C PHE A 142 -12.49 -36.94 -0.76
N GLU A 143 -13.71 -36.71 -0.27
CA GLU A 143 -14.40 -37.61 0.66
C GLU A 143 -14.62 -38.98 0.02
N ARG A 144 -15.09 -39.02 -1.22
CA ARG A 144 -15.31 -40.28 -1.95
C ARG A 144 -14.04 -41.14 -2.09
N ARG A 145 -12.88 -40.49 -2.26
CA ARG A 145 -11.59 -41.19 -2.51
C ARG A 145 -10.80 -41.46 -1.25
N PHE A 146 -10.88 -40.57 -0.25
CA PHE A 146 -9.96 -40.54 0.88
C PHE A 146 -10.67 -40.51 2.25
N GLY A 147 -11.99 -40.37 2.28
CA GLY A 147 -12.82 -40.24 3.50
C GLY A 147 -12.77 -41.44 4.44
N SER A 148 -12.13 -42.55 4.07
CA SER A 148 -11.88 -43.65 5.01
C SER A 148 -10.75 -43.37 6.00
N HIS A 149 -9.91 -42.37 5.74
CA HIS A 149 -8.72 -42.04 6.54
C HIS A 149 -8.40 -40.54 6.62
N ILE A 150 -9.10 -39.69 5.86
CA ILE A 150 -8.89 -38.24 5.85
C ILE A 150 -10.24 -37.56 5.98
N HIS A 151 -10.39 -36.74 7.02
CA HIS A 151 -11.68 -36.17 7.41
C HIS A 151 -11.58 -34.66 7.50
N ILE A 152 -12.41 -33.96 6.71
CA ILE A 152 -12.54 -32.51 6.77
C ILE A 152 -13.39 -32.16 7.99
N LEU A 153 -12.83 -31.33 8.88
CA LEU A 153 -13.44 -30.94 10.15
C LEU A 153 -14.22 -29.64 10.01
N ASP A 154 -13.59 -28.65 9.37
CA ASP A 154 -14.14 -27.33 9.16
C ASP A 154 -13.54 -26.66 7.93
N TRP A 155 -14.29 -25.71 7.35
CA TRP A 155 -13.75 -24.79 6.36
C TRP A 155 -14.49 -23.45 6.35
N ALA A 156 -13.80 -22.40 5.91
CA ALA A 156 -14.32 -21.04 5.77
C ALA A 156 -13.96 -20.45 4.42
N LEU A 157 -14.95 -19.93 3.70
CA LEU A 157 -14.77 -19.06 2.54
C LEU A 157 -14.70 -17.60 3.02
N HIS A 158 -13.53 -17.01 2.86
CA HIS A 158 -13.25 -15.61 3.21
C HIS A 158 -13.42 -14.71 2.00
N LEU A 159 -14.35 -13.77 2.13
CA LEU A 159 -14.66 -12.76 1.12
C LEU A 159 -14.26 -11.36 1.57
N ASP A 160 -13.56 -11.26 2.69
CA ASP A 160 -13.25 -10.04 3.43
C ASP A 160 -11.81 -9.55 3.28
N GLU A 161 -10.99 -10.30 2.54
CA GLU A 161 -9.59 -9.96 2.28
C GLU A 161 -9.36 -9.57 0.80
N GLY A 162 -8.09 -9.41 0.42
CA GLY A 162 -7.69 -8.98 -0.93
C GLY A 162 -8.14 -9.91 -2.06
N THR A 163 -8.21 -11.22 -1.81
CA THR A 163 -8.67 -12.22 -2.80
C THR A 163 -9.57 -13.24 -2.11
N PRO A 164 -10.70 -13.66 -2.71
CA PRO A 164 -11.49 -14.76 -2.18
C PRO A 164 -10.67 -16.04 -2.04
N HIS A 165 -10.71 -16.64 -0.86
CA HIS A 165 -9.97 -17.88 -0.57
C HIS A 165 -10.71 -18.72 0.46
N ILE A 166 -10.42 -20.02 0.48
CA ILE A 166 -10.99 -20.97 1.43
C ILE A 166 -9.89 -21.49 2.33
N HIS A 167 -10.11 -21.42 3.63
CA HIS A 167 -9.35 -22.15 4.64
C HIS A 167 -10.10 -23.44 4.96
N GLU A 168 -9.46 -24.59 4.87
CA GLU A 168 -10.05 -25.89 5.20
C GLU A 168 -9.11 -26.66 6.10
N ARG A 169 -9.67 -27.40 7.05
CA ARG A 169 -8.91 -28.13 8.03
C ARG A 169 -9.36 -29.58 8.06
N HIS A 170 -8.40 -30.49 7.90
CA HIS A 170 -8.64 -31.92 7.94
C HIS A 170 -7.63 -32.64 8.83
N VAL A 171 -8.02 -33.83 9.28
CA VAL A 171 -7.17 -34.75 10.01
C VAL A 171 -6.96 -36.04 9.21
N PHE A 172 -5.78 -36.62 9.34
CA PHE A 172 -5.46 -37.95 8.82
C PHE A 172 -5.44 -38.93 9.99
N ASP A 173 -6.18 -40.02 9.91
CA ASP A 173 -6.18 -41.03 10.94
C ASP A 173 -6.06 -42.45 10.39
N CYS A 174 -5.61 -43.33 11.28
CA CYS A 174 -5.43 -44.74 10.98
C CYS A 174 -5.41 -45.52 12.27
N LYS A 175 -5.84 -46.79 12.19
CA LYS A 175 -5.68 -47.70 13.32
C LYS A 175 -4.20 -47.97 13.57
N ASN A 176 -3.79 -47.82 14.82
CA ASN A 176 -2.44 -48.17 15.24
C ASN A 176 -2.28 -49.69 15.39
N ARG A 177 -1.08 -50.15 15.79
CA ARG A 177 -0.79 -51.59 15.98
C ARG A 177 -1.66 -52.30 17.03
N TYR A 178 -2.37 -51.55 17.87
CA TYR A 178 -3.29 -52.05 18.90
C TYR A 178 -4.76 -51.98 18.44
N GLY A 179 -5.03 -51.53 17.22
CA GLY A 179 -6.38 -51.40 16.68
C GLY A 179 -7.09 -50.09 17.05
N GLU A 180 -6.44 -49.19 17.78
CA GLU A 180 -7.00 -47.90 18.20
C GLU A 180 -6.84 -46.87 17.07
N LEU A 181 -7.89 -46.12 16.78
CA LEU A 181 -7.84 -45.03 15.80
C LEU A 181 -7.06 -43.84 16.38
N CYS A 182 -6.09 -43.32 15.64
CA CYS A 182 -5.43 -42.08 16.04
C CYS A 182 -4.82 -41.30 14.86
N PRO A 183 -4.52 -39.99 15.06
CA PRO A 183 -3.99 -39.16 13.99
C PRO A 183 -2.61 -39.65 13.50
N GLN A 184 -2.53 -40.10 12.25
CA GLN A 184 -1.34 -40.70 11.66
C GLN A 184 -1.27 -40.52 10.13
N GLN A 185 -0.80 -39.35 9.68
CA GLN A 185 -0.72 -39.00 8.26
C GLN A 185 -0.01 -40.03 7.36
N GLU A 186 1.23 -40.41 7.70
CA GLU A 186 2.00 -41.29 6.82
C GLU A 186 1.37 -42.67 6.69
N LYS A 187 0.77 -43.18 7.79
CA LYS A 187 0.14 -44.51 7.82
C LYS A 187 -1.21 -44.49 7.10
N ALA A 188 -2.02 -43.46 7.33
CA ALA A 188 -3.26 -43.20 6.60
C ALA A 188 -3.02 -43.20 5.08
N LEU A 189 -2.02 -42.46 4.61
CA LEU A 189 -1.68 -42.41 3.18
C LEU A 189 -1.15 -43.75 2.65
N GLU A 190 -0.42 -44.51 3.46
CA GLU A 190 0.00 -45.86 3.09
C GLU A 190 -1.19 -46.81 2.92
N GLU A 191 -2.18 -46.79 3.84
CA GLU A 191 -3.37 -47.64 3.75
C GLU A 191 -4.32 -47.21 2.61
N LEU A 192 -4.35 -45.92 2.27
CA LEU A 192 -4.98 -45.41 1.06
C LEU A 192 -4.26 -45.80 -0.25
N GLY A 193 -3.11 -46.48 -0.16
CA GLY A 193 -2.37 -46.97 -1.32
C GLY A 193 -1.45 -45.96 -2.00
N PHE A 194 -1.13 -44.83 -1.34
CA PHE A 194 -0.15 -43.89 -1.89
C PHE A 194 1.26 -44.46 -1.80
N GLU A 195 1.99 -44.41 -2.91
CA GLU A 195 3.39 -44.78 -2.98
C GLU A 195 4.31 -43.61 -2.63
N LEU A 196 5.56 -43.93 -2.28
CA LEU A 196 6.62 -42.94 -2.19
C LEU A 196 6.91 -42.37 -3.59
N PRO A 197 7.26 -41.08 -3.71
CA PRO A 197 7.69 -40.49 -4.97
C PRO A 197 8.81 -41.29 -5.66
N ASP A 198 9.74 -41.82 -4.87
CA ASP A 198 10.75 -42.78 -5.30
C ASP A 198 10.64 -44.05 -4.42
N PRO A 199 9.97 -45.11 -4.90
CA PRO A 199 9.82 -46.37 -4.17
C PRO A 199 11.14 -47.09 -3.87
N SER A 200 12.21 -46.78 -4.60
CA SER A 200 13.53 -47.39 -4.38
C SER A 200 14.27 -46.81 -3.16
N LYS A 201 13.85 -45.62 -2.68
CA LYS A 201 14.48 -44.92 -1.57
C LYS A 201 13.66 -45.04 -0.29
N PRO A 202 14.31 -45.04 0.89
CA PRO A 202 13.59 -45.02 2.16
C PRO A 202 12.78 -43.73 2.33
N LYS A 203 11.77 -43.79 3.21
CA LYS A 203 10.99 -42.62 3.61
C LYS A 203 11.91 -41.54 4.20
N GLY A 204 11.72 -40.30 3.78
CA GLY A 204 12.42 -39.14 4.33
C GLY A 204 11.69 -37.83 4.10
N LYS A 205 12.31 -36.71 4.52
CA LYS A 205 11.73 -35.36 4.39
C LYS A 205 11.36 -35.03 2.93
N HIS A 206 12.15 -35.51 1.97
CA HIS A 206 11.96 -35.27 0.54
C HIS A 206 11.44 -36.49 -0.23
N ASN A 207 11.10 -37.58 0.47
CA ASN A 207 10.54 -38.78 -0.13
C ASN A 207 9.47 -39.33 0.83
N ASN A 208 8.25 -38.79 0.76
CA ASN A 208 7.14 -39.16 1.62
C ASN A 208 5.84 -39.18 0.82
N ARG A 209 4.86 -39.96 1.29
CA ARG A 209 3.59 -40.18 0.58
C ARG A 209 2.73 -38.92 0.45
N LYS A 210 2.94 -37.94 1.33
CA LYS A 210 2.23 -36.65 1.26
C LYS A 210 2.53 -35.91 -0.03
N GLN A 211 3.74 -36.03 -0.58
CA GLN A 211 4.06 -35.43 -1.87
C GLN A 211 3.22 -36.02 -3.02
N THR A 212 3.08 -37.35 -3.04
CA THR A 212 2.25 -38.07 -4.02
C THR A 212 0.78 -37.69 -3.84
N PHE A 213 0.29 -37.69 -2.61
CA PHE A 213 -1.07 -37.24 -2.27
C PHE A 213 -1.33 -35.80 -2.76
N ASP A 214 -0.44 -34.86 -2.46
CA ASP A 214 -0.60 -33.47 -2.86
C ASP A 214 -0.57 -33.27 -4.38
N ALA A 215 0.20 -34.09 -5.10
CA ALA A 215 0.19 -34.13 -6.56
C ALA A 215 -1.15 -34.65 -7.12
N VAL A 216 -1.74 -35.67 -6.48
CA VAL A 216 -3.06 -36.20 -6.85
C VAL A 216 -4.16 -35.17 -6.57
N CYS A 217 -4.18 -34.54 -5.39
CA CYS A 217 -5.13 -33.47 -5.07
C CYS A 217 -5.02 -32.30 -6.05
N ARG A 218 -3.79 -31.93 -6.44
CA ARG A 218 -3.56 -30.89 -7.45
C ARG A 218 -4.17 -31.28 -8.79
N THR A 219 -3.92 -32.50 -9.26
CA THR A 219 -4.48 -32.99 -10.53
C THR A 219 -6.01 -32.95 -10.50
N LEU A 220 -6.62 -33.42 -9.40
CA LEU A 220 -8.06 -33.40 -9.21
C LEU A 220 -8.63 -31.96 -9.27
N LEU A 221 -8.01 -31.01 -8.58
CA LEU A 221 -8.42 -29.60 -8.65
C LEU A 221 -8.30 -29.01 -10.05
N PHE A 222 -7.26 -29.38 -10.81
CA PHE A 222 -7.08 -28.93 -12.19
C PHE A 222 -8.18 -29.45 -13.11
N ASP A 223 -8.55 -30.71 -12.96
CA ASP A 223 -9.60 -31.34 -13.76
C ASP A 223 -10.97 -30.73 -13.44
N ILE A 224 -11.29 -30.55 -12.15
CA ILE A 224 -12.54 -29.90 -11.71
C ILE A 224 -12.57 -28.44 -12.17
N SER A 225 -11.48 -27.68 -12.00
CA SER A 225 -11.42 -26.28 -12.46
C SER A 225 -11.69 -26.18 -13.96
N ARG A 226 -11.14 -27.09 -14.77
CA ARG A 226 -11.37 -27.13 -16.22
C ARG A 226 -12.84 -27.41 -16.55
N LYS A 227 -13.50 -28.32 -15.82
CA LYS A 227 -14.94 -28.61 -15.96
C LYS A 227 -15.80 -27.36 -15.74
N HIS A 228 -15.38 -26.48 -14.83
CA HIS A 228 -16.04 -25.20 -14.54
C HIS A 228 -15.54 -24.03 -15.42
N GLY A 229 -14.84 -24.32 -16.52
CA GLY A 229 -14.37 -23.31 -17.48
C GLY A 229 -13.15 -22.50 -17.03
N VAL A 230 -12.53 -22.85 -15.89
CA VAL A 230 -11.37 -22.15 -15.33
C VAL A 230 -10.08 -22.81 -15.81
N HIS A 231 -9.29 -22.07 -16.59
CA HIS A 231 -8.03 -22.55 -17.14
C HIS A 231 -6.87 -22.14 -16.23
N LEU A 232 -6.24 -23.14 -15.62
CA LEU A 232 -5.12 -22.97 -14.70
C LEU A 232 -3.77 -23.14 -15.42
N GLU A 233 -2.77 -22.38 -14.98
CA GLU A 233 -1.38 -22.55 -15.42
C GLU A 233 -0.83 -23.90 -14.93
N GLN A 234 -0.44 -24.77 -15.86
CA GLN A 234 0.06 -26.12 -15.55
C GLN A 234 1.52 -26.17 -15.13
N GLU A 235 2.34 -25.23 -15.59
CA GLU A 235 3.75 -25.16 -15.18
C GLU A 235 3.84 -24.53 -13.78
N PRO A 236 4.27 -25.29 -12.75
CA PRO A 236 4.50 -24.69 -11.45
C PRO A 236 5.69 -23.73 -11.55
N SER A 237 5.48 -22.43 -11.31
CA SER A 237 6.59 -21.48 -11.21
C SER A 237 7.39 -21.77 -9.92
N TYR A 238 8.43 -22.59 -10.01
CA TYR A 238 9.41 -22.74 -8.94
C TYR A 238 10.49 -21.66 -9.13
N GLY A 239 10.57 -20.70 -8.20
CA GLY A 239 11.70 -19.74 -8.15
C GLY A 239 11.35 -18.25 -8.13
N GLY A 240 10.43 -17.81 -7.27
CA GLY A 240 10.14 -16.38 -7.11
C GLY A 240 10.55 -15.75 -5.77
N ARG A 241 10.35 -16.47 -4.66
CA ARG A 241 10.63 -16.03 -3.28
C ARG A 241 10.57 -17.27 -2.38
N ALA A 242 11.38 -17.34 -1.32
CA ALA A 242 11.17 -18.32 -0.26
C ALA A 242 9.75 -18.14 0.31
N TYR A 243 9.09 -19.24 0.71
CA TYR A 243 7.79 -19.16 1.37
C TYR A 243 7.88 -18.21 2.59
N LEU A 244 7.01 -17.21 2.62
CA LEU A 244 6.84 -16.28 3.73
C LEU A 244 5.44 -16.53 4.30
N GLU A 245 5.34 -16.64 5.63
CA GLU A 245 4.03 -16.63 6.30
C GLU A 245 3.29 -15.33 5.95
N LYS A 246 1.96 -15.35 5.99
CA LYS A 246 1.14 -14.18 5.61
C LYS A 246 1.58 -12.88 6.30
N GLN A 247 1.91 -12.96 7.59
CA GLN A 247 2.42 -11.83 8.38
C GLN A 247 3.78 -11.32 7.88
N ASP A 248 4.72 -12.24 7.59
CA ASP A 248 6.02 -11.90 7.02
C ASP A 248 5.88 -11.28 5.62
N TYR A 249 4.95 -11.77 4.80
CA TYR A 249 4.65 -11.23 3.48
C TYR A 249 4.07 -9.81 3.57
N ILE A 250 3.12 -9.58 4.48
CA ILE A 250 2.53 -8.26 4.74
C ILE A 250 3.62 -7.28 5.19
N LEU A 251 4.46 -7.69 6.16
CA LEU A 251 5.55 -6.84 6.66
C LEU A 251 6.56 -6.48 5.56
N MET A 252 6.91 -7.44 4.70
CA MET A 252 7.79 -7.18 3.56
C MET A 252 7.14 -6.19 2.57
N LYS A 253 5.85 -6.34 2.27
CA LYS A 253 5.12 -5.40 1.40
C LYS A 253 5.03 -4.00 1.99
N GLN A 254 4.81 -3.88 3.30
CA GLN A 254 4.85 -2.60 4.00
C GLN A 254 6.25 -1.95 3.91
N LYS A 255 7.33 -2.74 4.07
CA LYS A 255 8.70 -2.24 3.86
C LYS A 255 8.98 -1.79 2.43
N GLU A 256 8.53 -2.55 1.43
CA GLU A 256 8.63 -2.15 0.01
C GLU A 256 7.89 -0.82 -0.24
N GLN A 257 6.70 -0.64 0.32
CA GLN A 257 5.93 0.62 0.21
C GLN A 257 6.61 1.80 0.92
N LEU A 258 7.15 1.58 2.12
CA LEU A 258 7.89 2.62 2.86
C LEU A 258 9.12 3.08 2.08
N ALA A 259 9.88 2.14 1.51
CA ALA A 259 11.04 2.48 0.67
C ALA A 259 10.64 3.29 -0.58
N ALA A 260 9.52 2.94 -1.22
CA ALA A 260 9.02 3.71 -2.36
C ALA A 260 8.53 5.12 -1.96
N GLN A 261 7.93 5.27 -0.77
CA GLN A 261 7.55 6.58 -0.23
C GLN A 261 8.78 7.42 0.12
N GLU A 262 9.83 6.80 0.68
CA GLU A 262 11.09 7.45 1.00
C GLU A 262 11.79 7.99 -0.27
N GLN A 263 11.86 7.20 -1.34
CA GLN A 263 12.37 7.66 -2.64
C GLN A 263 11.56 8.84 -3.20
N LYS A 264 10.22 8.79 -3.08
CA LYS A 264 9.37 9.90 -3.53
C LYS A 264 9.56 11.17 -2.70
N LEU A 265 9.85 11.03 -1.40
CA LEU A 265 10.15 12.16 -0.52
C LEU A 265 11.52 12.77 -0.87
N GLU A 266 12.52 11.95 -1.19
CA GLU A 266 13.83 12.41 -1.66
C GLU A 266 13.71 13.19 -2.98
N GLU A 267 12.94 12.67 -3.95
CA GLU A 267 12.67 13.36 -5.22
C GLU A 267 11.97 14.72 -5.01
N LEU A 268 11.00 14.78 -4.09
CA LEU A 268 10.31 16.03 -3.77
C LEU A 268 11.23 17.04 -3.07
N THR A 269 12.12 16.58 -2.19
CA THR A 269 13.11 17.43 -1.52
C THR A 269 14.06 18.07 -2.53
N LEU A 270 14.62 17.29 -3.46
CA LEU A 270 15.48 17.81 -4.54
C LEU A 270 14.77 18.87 -5.40
N LYS A 271 13.49 18.65 -5.74
CA LYS A 271 12.70 19.63 -6.48
C LYS A 271 12.46 20.93 -5.70
N ILE A 272 12.35 20.86 -4.37
CA ILE A 272 12.24 22.06 -3.53
C ILE A 272 13.56 22.83 -3.56
N GLU A 273 14.70 22.15 -3.42
CA GLU A 273 16.03 22.77 -3.49
C GLU A 273 16.29 23.47 -4.84
N ASP A 274 15.89 22.85 -5.95
CA ASP A 274 15.97 23.45 -7.29
C ASP A 274 15.12 24.74 -7.40
N VAL A 275 13.90 24.71 -6.85
CA VAL A 275 13.01 25.88 -6.83
C VAL A 275 13.57 27.00 -5.95
N GLU A 276 14.12 26.67 -4.78
CA GLU A 276 14.74 27.68 -3.91
C GLU A 276 15.95 28.33 -4.56
N THR A 277 16.80 27.54 -5.23
CA THR A 277 17.95 28.04 -6.02
C THR A 277 17.49 28.96 -7.14
N LEU A 278 16.45 28.58 -7.89
CA LEU A 278 15.90 29.41 -8.97
C LEU A 278 15.32 30.74 -8.43
N VAL A 279 14.63 30.70 -7.29
CA VAL A 279 14.11 31.92 -6.63
C VAL A 279 15.26 32.84 -6.22
N GLU A 280 16.38 32.29 -5.76
CA GLU A 280 17.58 33.07 -5.43
C GLU A 280 18.17 33.77 -6.66
N GLU A 281 18.40 33.02 -7.74
CA GLU A 281 18.95 33.56 -9.00
C GLU A 281 18.05 34.64 -9.61
N VAL A 282 16.74 34.39 -9.69
CA VAL A 282 15.77 35.33 -10.26
C VAL A 282 15.66 36.59 -9.40
N SER A 283 15.75 36.46 -8.07
CA SER A 283 15.68 37.61 -7.16
C SER A 283 16.87 38.56 -7.32
N ASP A 284 18.06 38.02 -7.61
CA ASP A 284 19.25 38.84 -7.91
C ASP A 284 19.05 39.65 -9.20
N ILE A 285 18.65 38.97 -10.28
CA ILE A 285 18.40 39.59 -11.58
C ILE A 285 17.29 40.65 -11.49
N ALA A 286 16.21 40.33 -10.78
CA ALA A 286 15.07 41.22 -10.60
C ALA A 286 15.46 42.49 -9.84
N TYR A 287 16.27 42.37 -8.78
CA TYR A 287 16.75 43.52 -8.02
C TYR A 287 17.62 44.43 -8.89
N ASP A 288 18.60 43.86 -9.59
CA ASP A 288 19.51 44.63 -10.45
C ASP A 288 18.74 45.35 -11.56
N LYS A 289 17.76 44.69 -12.19
CA LYS A 289 16.92 45.30 -13.22
C LYS A 289 16.01 46.39 -12.65
N ALA A 290 15.46 46.21 -11.45
CA ALA A 290 14.65 47.23 -10.80
C ALA A 290 15.47 48.50 -10.51
N VAL A 291 16.71 48.35 -10.05
CA VAL A 291 17.62 49.49 -9.82
C VAL A 291 17.94 50.22 -11.12
N GLU A 292 18.18 49.48 -12.21
CA GLU A 292 18.40 50.06 -13.55
C GLU A 292 17.19 50.87 -14.02
N VAL A 293 16.00 50.28 -14.00
CA VAL A 293 14.75 50.93 -14.45
C VAL A 293 14.42 52.18 -13.62
N VAL A 294 14.60 52.12 -12.29
CA VAL A 294 14.40 53.29 -11.42
C VAL A 294 15.41 54.39 -11.74
N THR A 295 16.68 54.03 -11.95
CA THR A 295 17.72 55.00 -12.31
C THR A 295 17.43 55.67 -13.65
N ASP A 296 16.98 54.92 -14.65
CA ASP A 296 16.62 55.44 -15.96
C ASP A 296 15.36 56.31 -15.93
N THR A 297 14.36 55.94 -15.13
CA THR A 297 13.11 56.72 -14.99
C THR A 297 13.37 58.05 -14.26
N VAL A 298 14.14 58.02 -13.16
CA VAL A 298 14.49 59.25 -12.40
C VAL A 298 15.35 60.19 -13.24
N ARG A 299 16.19 59.66 -14.14
CA ARG A 299 16.96 60.46 -15.11
C ARG A 299 16.09 61.29 -16.06
N LEU A 300 14.90 60.80 -16.41
CA LEU A 300 14.01 61.46 -17.36
C LEU A 300 13.12 62.52 -16.71
N GLU A 301 12.76 62.35 -15.43
CA GLU A 301 11.67 63.12 -14.83
C GLU A 301 12.12 64.23 -13.85
N THR A 302 13.22 64.07 -13.09
CA THR A 302 13.43 64.88 -11.87
C THR A 302 13.75 66.37 -12.10
N HIS A 303 14.25 66.78 -13.26
CA HIS A 303 14.55 68.20 -13.55
C HIS A 303 14.17 68.63 -14.97
N LYS A 304 13.32 67.86 -15.64
CA LYS A 304 12.86 68.18 -17.00
C LYS A 304 12.10 69.51 -17.02
N GLU A 305 11.27 69.72 -16.00
CA GLU A 305 10.48 70.93 -15.84
C GLU A 305 11.35 72.15 -15.47
N ASP A 306 12.34 71.95 -14.58
CA ASP A 306 13.28 73.01 -14.21
C ASP A 306 14.13 73.47 -15.41
N ILE A 307 14.62 72.53 -16.22
CA ILE A 307 15.36 72.85 -17.45
C ILE A 307 14.45 73.58 -18.44
N ARG A 308 13.19 73.14 -18.60
CA ARG A 308 12.20 73.78 -19.47
C ARG A 308 11.99 75.25 -19.10
N LEU A 309 11.79 75.56 -17.83
CA LEU A 309 11.59 76.94 -17.36
C LEU A 309 12.82 77.84 -17.64
N VAL A 310 14.02 77.31 -17.49
CA VAL A 310 15.27 78.04 -17.79
C VAL A 310 15.46 78.24 -19.29
N GLU A 311 15.10 77.24 -20.12
CA GLU A 311 15.12 77.34 -21.58
C GLU A 311 14.09 78.34 -22.12
N GLU A 312 12.90 78.39 -21.52
CA GLU A 312 11.87 79.40 -21.85
C GLU A 312 12.37 80.81 -21.52
N THR A 313 12.99 80.99 -20.35
CA THR A 313 13.61 82.26 -19.95
C THR A 313 14.73 82.65 -20.90
N LYS A 314 15.56 81.70 -21.33
CA LYS A 314 16.62 81.94 -22.34
C LYS A 314 16.02 82.43 -23.66
N THR A 315 14.96 81.78 -24.12
CA THR A 315 14.25 82.16 -25.35
C THR A 315 13.68 83.56 -25.25
N TRP A 316 13.06 83.90 -24.11
CA TRP A 316 12.54 85.24 -23.82
C TRP A 316 13.62 86.33 -23.85
N VAL A 317 14.81 86.05 -23.31
CA VAL A 317 15.95 87.00 -23.30
C VAL A 317 16.48 87.25 -24.71
N LEU A 318 16.51 86.22 -25.58
CA LEU A 318 16.99 86.32 -26.95
C LEU A 318 15.96 86.91 -27.93
N SER A 319 14.70 87.06 -27.50
CA SER A 319 13.61 87.57 -28.31
C SER A 319 13.93 88.95 -28.94
N PRO A 320 13.57 89.19 -30.21
CA PRO A 320 13.92 90.42 -30.91
C PRO A 320 13.24 91.67 -30.36
N GLU A 321 12.17 91.54 -29.57
CA GLU A 321 11.43 92.66 -28.96
C GLU A 321 12.13 93.24 -27.71
N ARG A 322 13.27 92.65 -27.30
CA ARG A 322 14.01 93.08 -26.10
C ARG A 322 14.85 94.32 -26.38
N LYS A 323 14.66 95.36 -25.56
CA LYS A 323 15.33 96.67 -25.68
C LYS A 323 16.82 96.66 -25.27
N ALA A 324 17.31 95.56 -24.68
CA ALA A 324 18.69 95.45 -24.22
C ALA A 324 19.67 95.22 -25.40
N PRO A 325 20.91 95.77 -25.32
CA PRO A 325 21.95 95.54 -26.33
C PRO A 325 22.18 94.06 -26.61
N GLN A 326 22.41 93.68 -27.88
CA GLN A 326 22.60 92.28 -28.29
C GLN A 326 23.70 91.57 -27.48
N LYS A 327 24.83 92.24 -27.26
CA LYS A 327 25.95 91.72 -26.47
C LYS A 327 25.55 91.34 -25.03
N GLU A 328 24.64 92.11 -24.42
CA GLU A 328 24.16 91.82 -23.05
C GLU A 328 23.15 90.67 -23.04
N ARG A 329 22.31 90.56 -24.08
CA ARG A 329 21.36 89.44 -24.25
C ARG A 329 22.07 88.11 -24.47
N GLU A 330 23.08 88.09 -25.34
CA GLU A 330 23.92 86.90 -25.59
C GLU A 330 24.71 86.49 -24.35
N TYR A 331 25.24 87.47 -23.59
CA TYR A 331 25.92 87.20 -22.33
C TYR A 331 24.98 86.55 -21.29
N ALA A 332 23.75 87.07 -21.14
CA ALA A 332 22.76 86.50 -20.24
C ALA A 332 22.32 85.08 -20.68
N ALA A 333 22.10 84.86 -21.98
CA ALA A 333 21.78 83.53 -22.52
C ALA A 333 22.91 82.52 -22.27
N ALA A 334 24.16 82.91 -22.44
CA ALA A 334 25.32 82.06 -22.15
C ALA A 334 25.42 81.69 -20.66
N ARG A 335 24.99 82.58 -19.75
CA ARG A 335 24.91 82.26 -18.31
C ARG A 335 23.78 81.28 -18.00
N LEU A 336 22.63 81.39 -18.66
CA LEU A 336 21.53 80.43 -18.55
C LEU A 336 21.92 79.04 -19.08
N ASP A 337 22.69 78.97 -20.17
CA ASP A 337 23.29 77.70 -20.64
C ASP A 337 24.22 77.07 -19.61
N GLY A 338 25.00 77.90 -18.91
CA GLY A 338 25.82 77.46 -17.78
C GLY A 338 24.98 76.91 -16.62
N VAL A 339 23.80 77.47 -16.35
CA VAL A 339 22.86 76.98 -15.33
C VAL A 339 22.26 75.64 -15.75
N ILE A 340 21.76 75.52 -16.98
CA ILE A 340 21.24 74.25 -17.54
C ILE A 340 22.29 73.15 -17.44
N SER A 341 23.54 73.45 -17.81
CA SER A 341 24.65 72.49 -17.74
C SER A 341 24.96 72.06 -16.31
N LYS A 342 24.93 72.99 -15.34
CA LYS A 342 25.11 72.68 -13.92
C LYS A 342 23.98 71.81 -13.37
N ILE A 343 22.73 72.08 -13.75
CA ILE A 343 21.56 71.27 -13.37
C ILE A 343 21.70 69.84 -13.92
N LYS A 344 22.02 69.68 -15.21
CA LYS A 344 22.27 68.37 -15.84
C LYS A 344 23.40 67.60 -15.15
N ASN A 345 24.51 68.26 -14.83
CA ASN A 345 25.65 67.63 -14.14
C ASN A 345 25.34 67.25 -12.69
N ALA A 346 24.59 68.10 -11.97
CA ALA A 346 24.15 67.81 -10.60
C ALA A 346 23.20 66.61 -10.57
N MET A 347 22.28 66.53 -11.53
CA MET A 347 21.37 65.40 -11.72
C MET A 347 22.14 64.10 -11.99
N GLN A 348 23.08 64.11 -12.95
CA GLN A 348 23.90 62.93 -13.26
C GLN A 348 24.69 62.46 -12.02
N SER A 349 25.22 63.41 -11.25
CA SER A 349 25.95 63.12 -10.01
C SER A 349 25.04 62.55 -8.91
N ALA A 350 23.81 63.05 -8.77
CA ALA A 350 22.83 62.55 -7.81
C ALA A 350 22.36 61.13 -8.15
N LEU A 351 22.05 60.86 -9.42
CA LEU A 351 21.68 59.52 -9.91
C LEU A 351 22.79 58.51 -9.66
N THR A 352 24.03 58.86 -9.99
CA THR A 352 25.20 57.99 -9.77
C THR A 352 25.36 57.66 -8.28
N LYS A 353 25.10 58.62 -7.38
CA LYS A 353 25.15 58.39 -5.92
C LYS A 353 24.01 57.49 -5.44
N ILE A 354 22.80 57.67 -5.96
CA ILE A 354 21.63 56.84 -5.62
C ILE A 354 21.85 55.40 -6.11
N GLN A 355 22.24 55.22 -7.37
CA GLN A 355 22.56 53.92 -7.95
C GLN A 355 23.65 53.22 -7.14
N LYS A 356 24.75 53.93 -6.81
CA LYS A 356 25.83 53.37 -5.98
C LYS A 356 25.33 52.94 -4.60
N LYS A 357 24.39 53.66 -4.00
CA LYS A 357 23.82 53.34 -2.69
C LYS A 357 22.87 52.15 -2.74
N LEU A 358 22.06 52.02 -3.79
CA LEU A 358 21.18 50.87 -4.01
C LEU A 358 21.97 49.59 -4.31
N MET A 359 23.13 49.71 -4.94
CA MET A 359 24.04 48.59 -5.24
C MET A 359 24.99 48.24 -4.08
N GLN A 360 24.90 48.90 -2.92
CA GLN A 360 25.69 48.50 -1.75
C GLN A 360 25.28 47.09 -1.29
N PRO A 361 26.24 46.23 -0.89
CA PRO A 361 25.95 44.83 -0.55
C PRO A 361 24.81 44.66 0.45
N GLU A 362 24.77 45.50 1.50
CA GLU A 362 23.77 45.42 2.56
C GLU A 362 22.37 45.78 2.07
N VAL A 363 22.26 46.81 1.23
CA VAL A 363 20.99 47.30 0.66
C VAL A 363 20.48 46.33 -0.40
N LYS A 364 21.39 45.83 -1.25
CA LYS A 364 21.09 44.82 -2.26
C LYS A 364 20.63 43.51 -1.61
N GLN A 365 21.30 43.04 -0.55
CA GLN A 365 20.92 41.83 0.17
C GLN A 365 19.54 41.97 0.84
N ALA A 366 19.27 43.07 1.52
CA ALA A 366 17.96 43.31 2.13
C ALA A 366 16.84 43.37 1.07
N GLY A 367 17.11 43.99 -0.07
CA GLY A 367 16.17 44.04 -1.20
C GLY A 367 15.92 42.67 -1.84
N LYS A 368 16.97 41.86 -2.02
CA LYS A 368 16.84 40.47 -2.48
C LYS A 368 15.97 39.64 -1.55
N GLN A 369 16.19 39.72 -0.24
CA GLN A 369 15.41 38.98 0.75
C GLN A 369 13.91 39.33 0.67
N GLN A 370 13.58 40.61 0.52
CA GLN A 370 12.18 41.03 0.34
C GLN A 370 11.55 40.48 -0.95
N ILE A 371 12.31 40.40 -2.05
CA ILE A 371 11.84 39.80 -3.31
C ILE A 371 11.63 38.30 -3.11
N GLN A 372 12.56 37.62 -2.45
CA GLN A 372 12.48 36.18 -2.15
C GLN A 372 11.28 35.85 -1.27
N GLU A 373 11.04 36.61 -0.19
CA GLU A 373 9.89 36.41 0.70
C GLU A 373 8.57 36.54 -0.06
N LYS A 374 8.41 37.59 -0.86
CA LYS A 374 7.20 37.77 -1.68
C LYS A 374 7.04 36.71 -2.78
N ALA A 375 8.14 36.26 -3.38
CA ALA A 375 8.11 35.17 -4.34
C ALA A 375 7.66 33.87 -3.67
N LYS A 376 8.17 33.55 -2.47
CA LYS A 376 7.76 32.39 -1.68
C LYS A 376 6.27 32.45 -1.31
N GLU A 377 5.79 33.59 -0.84
CA GLU A 377 4.36 33.81 -0.56
C GLU A 377 3.50 33.57 -1.82
N SER A 378 3.87 34.16 -2.95
CA SER A 378 3.13 34.00 -4.20
C SER A 378 3.14 32.56 -4.74
N ILE A 379 4.24 31.82 -4.56
CA ILE A 379 4.33 30.41 -4.93
C ILE A 379 3.42 29.56 -4.03
N LEU A 380 3.41 29.82 -2.72
CA LEU A 380 2.52 29.14 -1.78
C LEU A 380 1.05 29.38 -2.13
N ASP A 381 0.67 30.63 -2.41
CA ASP A 381 -0.69 30.97 -2.84
C ASP A 381 -1.07 30.27 -4.14
N PHE A 382 -0.16 30.24 -5.11
CA PHE A 382 -0.36 29.53 -6.37
C PHE A 382 -0.56 28.01 -6.15
N LEU A 383 0.25 27.39 -5.29
CA LEU A 383 0.14 25.98 -4.92
C LEU A 383 -1.19 25.70 -4.20
N HIS A 384 -1.60 26.56 -3.26
CA HIS A 384 -2.89 26.45 -2.58
C HIS A 384 -4.06 26.52 -3.57
N LYS A 385 -4.02 27.47 -4.51
CA LYS A 385 -5.04 27.62 -5.55
C LYS A 385 -5.06 26.42 -6.50
N ALA A 386 -3.89 25.96 -6.97
CA ALA A 386 -3.79 24.79 -7.83
C ALA A 386 -4.32 23.52 -7.14
N LYS A 387 -4.07 23.36 -5.83
CA LYS A 387 -4.61 22.24 -5.03
C LYS A 387 -6.13 22.30 -4.95
N GLN A 388 -6.71 23.48 -4.71
CA GLN A 388 -8.17 23.66 -4.70
C GLN A 388 -8.80 23.36 -6.06
N ASP A 389 -8.21 23.89 -7.15
CA ASP A 389 -8.67 23.64 -8.51
C ASP A 389 -8.62 22.16 -8.88
N ASN A 390 -7.56 21.45 -8.46
CA ASN A 390 -7.41 20.02 -8.73
C ASN A 390 -8.44 19.18 -7.95
N SER A 391 -8.66 19.48 -6.67
CA SER A 391 -9.73 18.86 -5.87
C SER A 391 -11.12 19.05 -6.49
N GLN A 392 -11.42 20.27 -6.98
CA GLN A 392 -12.69 20.54 -7.67
C GLN A 392 -12.82 19.77 -8.99
N ARG A 393 -11.72 19.66 -9.77
CA ARG A 393 -11.71 18.86 -11.00
C ARG A 393 -11.93 17.38 -10.72
N GLU A 394 -11.31 16.83 -9.69
CA GLU A 394 -11.54 15.44 -9.27
C GLU A 394 -12.99 15.20 -8.83
N GLU A 395 -13.56 16.09 -8.02
CA GLU A 395 -14.97 15.98 -7.64
C GLU A 395 -15.91 16.03 -8.84
N ASN A 396 -15.66 16.92 -9.79
CA ASN A 396 -16.45 17.02 -11.01
C ASN A 396 -16.32 15.77 -11.88
N ARG A 397 -15.12 15.19 -11.98
CA ARG A 397 -14.87 13.93 -12.68
C ARG A 397 -15.58 12.76 -12.02
N LYS A 398 -15.55 12.67 -10.68
CA LYS A 398 -16.31 11.67 -9.90
C LYS A 398 -17.83 11.83 -10.09
N LYS A 399 -18.35 13.07 -10.13
CA LYS A 399 -19.76 13.37 -10.42
C LYS A 399 -20.17 12.97 -11.84
N GLN A 400 -19.31 13.20 -12.84
CA GLN A 400 -19.55 12.77 -14.22
C GLN A 400 -19.57 11.24 -14.36
N GLN A 401 -18.62 10.54 -13.72
CA GLN A 401 -18.61 9.07 -13.70
C GLN A 401 -19.86 8.48 -13.02
N ARG A 402 -20.33 9.10 -11.94
CA ARG A 402 -21.59 8.70 -11.28
C ARG A 402 -22.82 8.91 -12.18
N LYS A 403 -22.87 9.99 -12.97
CA LYS A 403 -23.95 10.21 -13.94
C LYS A 403 -23.94 9.19 -15.07
N GLN A 404 -22.77 8.91 -15.64
CA GLN A 404 -22.63 7.89 -16.71
C GLN A 404 -23.00 6.47 -16.24
N ASN A 405 -22.77 6.15 -14.96
CA ASN A 405 -23.17 4.87 -14.39
C ASN A 405 -24.67 4.77 -14.03
N MET A 406 -25.42 5.89 -13.99
CA MET A 406 -26.88 5.86 -13.81
C MET A 406 -27.66 5.89 -15.13
N GLU A 407 -26.98 6.18 -16.25
CA GLU A 407 -27.56 6.22 -17.60
C GLU A 407 -27.30 4.93 -18.42
N ARG A 408 -26.61 3.95 -17.83
CA ARG A 408 -26.50 2.56 -18.29
C ARG A 408 -27.24 1.65 -17.33
#